data_AF-A0A7C8Z5C1-F1
#
_entry.id   AF-A0A7C8Z5C1-F1
#
_cell.length_a   1.000
_cell.length_b   1.000
_cell.length_c   1.000
_cell.angle_alpha   90.00
_cell.angle_beta   90.00
_cell.angle_gamma   90.00
#
_symmetry.space_group_name_H-M   'P 1'
#
loop_
_entity.id
_entity.type
_entity.pdbx_description
1 polymer ?
#
loop_
_entity_poly.entity_id
_entity_poly.type
_entity_poly.pdbx_seq_one_letter_code
_entity_poly.pdbx_strand_id
1 'polypeptide(L)'
;ISDEDIDHILLSCSVSWSIWEAIAEDMGVQLVTQDNLRNFYASWINRRFTNKTRRKLWLASFFSTLWSLWMQRNGILFKQHTMNVESLCQIIKWRVATWSKAWEEKIPYSADLLVQNFQSIPMLFN
;
A
#
# COMPACT_ATOMS: atom_id res chain seq x y z
N ILE A 1 15.44 4.88 26.23
CA ILE A 1 15.17 4.86 24.77
C ILE A 1 14.27 3.66 24.59
N SER A 2 12.96 3.87 24.42
CA SER A 2 12.09 2.76 24.06
C SER A 2 12.53 2.29 22.68
N ASP A 3 12.95 1.04 22.57
CA ASP A 3 13.21 0.41 21.27
C ASP A 3 11.93 0.55 20.43
N GLU A 4 11.97 1.42 19.43
CA GLU A 4 10.96 1.39 18.38
C GLU A 4 11.16 0.09 17.61
N ASP A 5 10.37 -0.92 17.96
CA ASP A 5 10.33 -2.19 17.24
C ASP A 5 9.93 -1.95 15.78
N ILE A 6 10.49 -2.72 14.85
CA ILE A 6 10.15 -2.68 13.41
C ILE A 6 8.64 -2.87 13.23
N ASP A 7 8.03 -3.74 14.03
CA ASP A 7 6.59 -3.93 14.03
C ASP A 7 5.83 -2.66 14.46
N HIS A 8 6.36 -1.90 15.43
CA HIS A 8 5.77 -0.61 15.79
C HIS A 8 5.87 0.40 14.64
N ILE A 9 7.07 0.60 14.09
CA ILE A 9 7.30 1.63 13.07
C ILE A 9 6.54 1.30 11.78
N LEU A 10 6.57 0.06 11.31
CA LEU A 10 6.06 -0.30 9.99
C LEU A 10 4.60 -0.75 10.01
N LEU A 11 4.02 -1.05 11.17
CA LEU A 11 2.66 -1.56 11.26
C LEU A 11 1.83 -0.82 12.31
N SER A 12 2.26 -0.84 13.58
CA SER A 12 1.36 -0.59 14.71
C SER A 12 1.29 0.86 15.17
N CYS A 13 2.23 1.73 14.79
CA CYS A 13 2.15 3.15 15.13
C CYS A 13 0.96 3.78 14.41
N SER A 14 0.35 4.79 15.03
CA SER A 14 -0.90 5.39 14.54
C SER A 14 -0.78 5.90 13.09
N VAL A 15 0.35 6.50 12.73
CA VAL A 15 0.61 7.00 11.38
C VAL A 15 0.68 5.86 10.37
N SER A 16 1.46 4.82 10.65
CA SER A 16 1.62 3.66 9.76
C SER A 16 0.30 2.90 9.61
N TRP A 17 -0.43 2.68 10.71
CA TRP A 17 -1.73 2.03 10.65
C TRP A 17 -2.74 2.83 9.83
N SER A 18 -2.79 4.16 9.98
CA SER A 18 -3.66 5.04 9.19
C SER A 18 -3.37 4.92 7.69
N ILE A 19 -2.10 4.76 7.31
CA ILE A 19 -1.70 4.56 5.91
C ILE A 19 -2.15 3.18 5.41
N TRP A 20 -1.97 2.13 6.21
CA TRP A 20 -2.44 0.79 5.86
C TRP A 20 -3.96 0.76 5.64
N GLU A 21 -4.72 1.38 6.56
CA GLU A 21 -6.17 1.50 6.45
C GLU A 21 -6.59 2.27 5.19
N ALA A 22 -5.99 3.43 4.94
CA ALA A 22 -6.30 4.24 3.75
C ALA A 22 -6.05 3.46 2.44
N ILE A 23 -4.89 2.79 2.32
CA ILE A 23 -4.56 2.00 1.13
C ILE A 23 -5.49 0.80 0.96
N ALA A 24 -5.91 0.15 2.05
CA ALA A 24 -6.84 -0.96 1.99
C ALA A 24 -8.26 -0.51 1.64
N GLU A 25 -8.72 0.60 2.22
CA GLU A 25 -10.01 1.23 1.95
C GLU A 25 -10.11 1.67 0.48
N ASP A 26 -9.04 2.25 -0.06
CA ASP A 26 -8.92 2.56 -1.49
C ASP A 26 -9.09 1.34 -2.40
N MET A 27 -8.84 0.13 -1.89
CA MET A 27 -9.05 -1.13 -2.61
C MET A 27 -10.35 -1.86 -2.19
N GLY A 28 -11.20 -1.21 -1.40
CA GLY A 28 -12.46 -1.75 -0.88
C GLY A 28 -12.25 -2.91 0.10
N VAL A 29 -11.19 -2.88 0.90
CA VAL A 29 -10.83 -3.92 1.86
C VAL A 29 -10.75 -3.33 3.27
N GLN A 30 -11.45 -3.95 4.21
CA GLN A 30 -11.26 -3.68 5.64
C GLN A 30 -10.13 -4.53 6.21
N LEU A 31 -9.27 -3.89 7.00
CA LEU A 31 -8.17 -4.55 7.71
C LEU A 31 -8.61 -4.98 9.09
N VAL A 32 -7.95 -6.02 9.57
CA VAL A 32 -7.99 -6.44 10.97
C VAL A 32 -6.59 -6.19 11.50
N THR A 33 -6.49 -5.52 12.64
CA THR A 33 -5.22 -5.31 13.34
C THR A 33 -4.56 -6.67 13.62
N GLN A 34 -3.23 -6.69 13.55
CA GLN A 34 -2.42 -7.89 13.78
C GLN A 34 -1.27 -7.53 14.73
N ASP A 35 -0.81 -8.52 15.47
CA ASP A 35 0.17 -8.32 16.54
C ASP A 35 1.60 -8.03 16.01
N ASN A 36 1.88 -8.42 14.76
CA ASN A 36 3.20 -8.25 14.13
C ASN A 36 3.12 -8.23 12.60
N LEU A 37 4.18 -7.74 11.96
CA LEU A 37 4.28 -7.58 10.51
C LEU A 37 4.22 -8.93 9.77
N ARG A 38 4.70 -10.02 10.38
CA ARG A 38 4.67 -11.36 9.76
C ARG A 38 3.23 -11.87 9.60
N ASN A 39 2.42 -11.78 10.64
CA ASN A 39 1.02 -12.18 10.60
C ASN A 39 0.22 -11.25 9.69
N PHE A 40 0.51 -9.94 9.74
CA PHE A 40 -0.07 -8.96 8.83
C PHE A 40 0.24 -9.28 7.36
N TYR A 41 1.51 -9.54 7.04
CA TYR A 41 1.94 -9.97 5.71
C TYR A 41 1.21 -11.23 5.25
N ALA A 42 1.15 -12.26 6.10
CA ALA A 42 0.45 -13.50 5.79
C ALA A 42 -1.03 -13.25 5.49
N SER A 43 -1.71 -12.43 6.31
CA SER A 43 -3.11 -12.05 6.07
C SER A 43 -3.30 -11.31 4.75
N TRP A 44 -2.33 -10.45 4.38
CA TRP A 44 -2.36 -9.66 3.18
C TRP A 44 -2.20 -10.52 1.93
N ILE A 45 -1.16 -11.36 1.86
CA ILE A 45 -0.88 -12.18 0.66
C ILE A 45 -1.88 -13.32 0.46
N ASN A 46 -2.47 -13.84 1.55
CA ASN A 46 -3.45 -14.92 1.50
C ASN A 46 -4.83 -14.42 1.08
N ARG A 47 -5.06 -13.11 1.06
CA ARG A 47 -6.30 -12.54 0.53
C ARG A 47 -6.47 -12.92 -0.93
N ARG A 48 -7.64 -13.50 -1.25
CA ARG A 48 -7.99 -13.95 -2.59
C ARG A 48 -8.78 -12.85 -3.31
N PHE A 49 -8.43 -12.63 -4.56
CA PHE A 49 -9.19 -11.80 -5.50
C PHE A 49 -9.47 -12.65 -6.73
N THR A 50 -10.70 -12.57 -7.24
CA THR A 50 -11.11 -13.23 -8.49
C THR A 50 -10.35 -12.66 -9.68
N ASN A 51 -10.14 -11.34 -9.70
CA ASN A 51 -9.38 -10.64 -10.73
C ASN A 51 -7.87 -10.72 -10.46
N LYS A 52 -7.11 -11.31 -11.40
CA LYS A 52 -5.64 -11.47 -11.32
C LYS A 52 -4.90 -10.13 -11.24
N THR A 53 -5.34 -9.12 -11.99
CA THR A 53 -4.76 -7.77 -11.97
C THR A 53 -4.96 -7.12 -10.61
N ARG A 54 -6.17 -7.22 -10.03
CA ARG A 54 -6.45 -6.73 -8.69
C ARG A 54 -5.59 -7.43 -7.64
N ARG A 55 -5.37 -8.74 -7.77
CA ARG A 55 -4.44 -9.50 -6.91
C ARG A 55 -3.01 -8.95 -7.02
N LYS A 56 -2.52 -8.71 -8.24
CA LYS A 56 -1.17 -8.15 -8.46
C LYS A 56 -1.03 -6.75 -7.84
N LEU A 57 -2.03 -5.88 -8.03
CA LEU A 57 -2.05 -4.55 -7.42
C LEU A 57 -2.11 -4.59 -5.90
N TRP A 58 -2.87 -5.52 -5.32
CA TRP A 58 -2.94 -5.73 -3.88
C TRP A 58 -1.60 -6.18 -3.31
N LEU A 59 -0.89 -7.09 -3.99
CA LEU A 59 0.45 -7.49 -3.56
C LEU A 59 1.45 -6.34 -3.70
N ALA A 60 1.38 -5.57 -4.79
CA ALA A 60 2.25 -4.43 -5.02
C ALA A 60 2.03 -3.29 -4.01
N SER A 61 0.78 -3.06 -3.58
CA SER A 61 0.48 -2.05 -2.57
C SER A 61 1.14 -2.39 -1.23
N PHE A 62 1.17 -3.66 -0.83
CA PHE A 62 1.90 -4.08 0.38
C PHE A 62 3.36 -3.63 0.37
N PHE A 63 4.09 -4.03 -0.67
CA PHE A 63 5.52 -3.73 -0.76
C PHE A 63 5.78 -2.24 -0.97
N SER A 64 4.90 -1.56 -1.71
CA SER A 64 4.99 -0.11 -1.92
C SER A 64 4.80 0.67 -0.63
N THR A 65 3.82 0.26 0.21
CA THR A 65 3.57 0.84 1.53
C THR A 65 4.73 0.57 2.47
N LEU A 66 5.18 -0.68 2.58
CA LEU A 66 6.30 -1.05 3.44
C LEU A 66 7.57 -0.25 3.10
N TRP A 67 7.87 -0.15 1.80
CA TRP A 67 9.01 0.64 1.32
C TRP A 67 8.83 2.14 1.62
N SER A 68 7.62 2.69 1.43
CA SER A 68 7.32 4.09 1.76
C SER A 68 7.54 4.40 3.23
N LEU A 69 7.02 3.56 4.13
CA LEU A 69 7.17 3.72 5.57
C LEU A 69 8.65 3.61 5.99
N TRP A 70 9.38 2.67 5.41
CA TRP A 70 10.82 2.53 5.64
C TRP A 70 11.62 3.76 5.16
N MET A 71 11.33 4.27 3.96
CA MET A 71 11.94 5.49 3.42
C MET A 71 11.59 6.72 4.23
N GLN A 72 10.36 6.79 4.76
CA GLN A 72 9.93 7.82 5.70
C GLN A 72 10.79 7.81 6.96
N ARG A 73 10.90 6.65 7.61
CA ARG A 73 11.70 6.49 8.83
C ARG A 73 13.17 6.82 8.61
N ASN A 74 13.72 6.45 7.45
CA ASN A 74 15.10 6.78 7.09
C ASN A 74 15.30 8.25 6.71
N GLY A 75 14.26 9.07 6.77
CA GLY A 75 14.31 10.49 6.44
C GLY A 75 14.56 10.76 4.96
N ILE A 76 14.51 9.74 4.09
CA ILE A 76 14.82 9.88 2.66
C ILE A 76 13.75 10.73 1.96
N LEU A 77 12.49 10.59 2.38
CA LEU A 77 11.38 11.43 1.89
C LEU A 77 11.24 12.75 2.68
N PHE A 78 11.88 12.89 3.84
CA PHE A 78 11.58 13.94 4.83
C PHE A 78 12.61 15.06 4.90
N LYS A 79 13.61 15.07 4.02
CA LYS A 79 14.70 16.06 4.14
C LYS A 79 14.24 17.52 4.08
N GLN A 80 13.00 17.84 3.67
CA GLN A 80 12.54 19.23 3.53
C GLN A 80 11.05 19.53 3.87
N HIS A 81 10.18 18.57 4.25
CA HIS A 81 8.75 18.87 4.54
C HIS A 81 8.08 17.93 5.58
N THR A 82 7.09 18.44 6.32
CA THR A 82 6.13 17.65 7.11
C THR A 82 5.15 16.95 6.16
N MET A 83 5.46 15.73 5.72
CA MET A 83 4.50 14.96 4.93
C MET A 83 3.35 14.47 5.82
N ASN A 84 2.12 14.81 5.43
CA ASN A 84 0.92 14.25 6.03
C ASN A 84 0.63 12.84 5.46
N VAL A 85 -0.25 12.10 6.14
CA VAL A 85 -0.66 10.73 5.76
C VAL A 85 -1.13 10.67 4.30
N GLU A 86 -1.88 11.68 3.85
CA GLU A 86 -2.41 11.77 2.50
C GLU A 86 -1.31 11.81 1.42
N SER A 87 -0.29 12.65 1.61
CA SER A 87 0.83 12.77 0.68
C SER A 87 1.57 11.45 0.53
N LEU A 88 1.77 10.72 1.63
CA LEU A 88 2.43 9.42 1.57
C LEU A 88 1.55 8.35 0.90
N CYS A 89 0.24 8.38 1.13
CA CYS A 89 -0.70 7.52 0.42
C CYS A 89 -0.64 7.77 -1.10
N GLN A 90 -0.58 9.04 -1.53
CA GLN A 90 -0.40 9.38 -2.94
C GLN A 90 0.92 8.85 -3.51
N ILE A 91 2.04 8.99 -2.79
CA ILE A 91 3.34 8.41 -3.18
C ILE A 91 3.25 6.89 -3.34
N ILE A 92 2.56 6.21 -2.42
CA ILE A 92 2.36 4.76 -2.49
C ILE A 92 1.56 4.39 -3.74
N LYS A 93 0.43 5.08 -4.02
CA LYS A 93 -0.39 4.85 -5.22
C LYS A 93 0.42 5.06 -6.50
N TRP A 94 1.17 6.14 -6.59
CA TRP A 94 2.07 6.42 -7.71
C TRP A 94 3.13 5.33 -7.90
N ARG A 95 3.69 4.82 -6.80
CA ARG A 95 4.67 3.74 -6.84
C ARG A 95 4.03 2.45 -7.34
N VAL A 96 2.86 2.08 -6.83
CA VAL A 96 2.10 0.91 -7.33
C VAL A 96 1.85 1.04 -8.83
N ALA A 97 1.34 2.18 -9.30
CA ALA A 97 1.07 2.42 -10.71
C ALA A 97 2.33 2.42 -11.58
N THR A 98 3.46 2.88 -11.03
CA THR A 98 4.75 2.86 -11.74
C THR A 98 5.30 1.44 -11.83
N TRP A 99 5.29 0.69 -10.72
CA TRP A 99 5.72 -0.70 -10.67
C TRP A 99 4.86 -1.60 -11.55
N SER A 100 3.56 -1.28 -11.67
CA SER A 100 2.64 -2.04 -12.51
C SER A 100 2.96 -1.92 -14.00
N LYS A 101 3.62 -0.83 -14.45
CA LYS A 101 4.12 -0.70 -15.84
C LYS A 101 5.21 -1.73 -16.19
N ALA A 102 5.92 -2.26 -15.19
CA ALA A 102 6.98 -3.24 -15.40
C ALA A 102 6.44 -4.68 -15.52
N TRP A 103 5.13 -4.91 -15.42
CA TRP A 103 4.54 -6.23 -15.59
C TRP A 103 4.43 -6.58 -17.08
N GLU A 104 4.85 -7.81 -17.44
CA GLU A 104 4.84 -8.30 -18.83
C GLU A 104 3.42 -8.37 -19.43
N GLU A 105 2.40 -8.58 -18.60
CA GLU A 105 0.99 -8.51 -19.01
C GLU A 105 0.53 -7.04 -19.04
N LYS A 106 0.06 -6.56 -20.19
CA LYS A 106 -0.56 -5.23 -20.30
C LYS A 106 -1.77 -5.15 -19.37
N ILE A 107 -1.64 -4.34 -18.33
CA ILE A 107 -2.75 -3.96 -17.47
C ILE A 107 -3.68 -3.07 -18.30
N PRO A 108 -5.01 -3.27 -18.26
CA PRO A 108 -5.96 -2.48 -19.04
C PRO A 108 -6.14 -1.03 -18.51
N TYR A 109 -5.29 -0.58 -17.58
CA TYR A 109 -5.39 0.72 -16.94
C TYR A 109 -4.10 1.52 -17.14
N SER A 110 -4.23 2.79 -17.52
CA SER A 110 -3.11 3.72 -17.52
C SER A 110 -2.69 4.03 -16.08
N ALA A 111 -1.46 4.51 -15.89
CA ALA A 111 -0.98 4.86 -14.55
C ALA A 111 -1.80 5.99 -13.91
N ASP A 112 -2.22 6.98 -14.70
CA ASP A 112 -3.07 8.07 -14.22
C ASP A 112 -4.43 7.53 -13.77
N LEU A 113 -5.01 6.56 -14.51
CA LEU A 113 -6.24 5.90 -14.11
C LEU A 113 -6.05 5.08 -12.83
N LEU A 114 -4.94 4.37 -12.66
CA LEU A 114 -4.67 3.63 -11.42
C LEU A 114 -4.55 4.56 -10.21
N VAL A 115 -3.86 5.70 -10.36
CA VAL A 115 -3.67 6.68 -9.29
C VAL A 115 -4.97 7.39 -8.92
N GLN A 116 -5.74 7.83 -9.91
CA GLN A 116 -7.00 8.56 -9.70
C GLN A 116 -8.15 7.63 -9.28
N ASN A 117 -8.16 6.39 -9.77
CA ASN A 117 -9.25 5.43 -9.61
C ASN A 117 -8.77 4.13 -8.94
N PHE A 118 -7.97 4.22 -7.88
CA PHE A 118 -7.58 3.04 -7.09
C PHE A 118 -8.82 2.25 -6.62
N GLN A 119 -9.92 2.96 -6.35
CA GLN A 119 -11.27 2.45 -6.05
C GLN A 119 -12.06 1.99 -7.28
N SER A 120 -11.86 2.64 -8.43
CA SER A 120 -12.70 2.52 -9.63
C SER A 120 -12.09 1.62 -10.71
N ILE A 121 -11.07 0.82 -10.40
CA ILE A 121 -10.68 -0.35 -11.21
C ILE A 121 -11.93 -1.20 -11.37
N PRO A 122 -12.61 -1.21 -12.53
CA PRO A 122 -13.92 -1.80 -12.65
C PRO A 122 -13.82 -3.26 -12.23
N MET A 123 -14.56 -3.55 -11.15
CA MET A 123 -15.08 -4.87 -10.88
C MET A 123 -15.98 -5.22 -12.07
N LEU A 124 -15.38 -5.61 -13.20
CA LEU A 124 -16.12 -6.27 -14.26
C LEU A 124 -16.40 -7.67 -13.74
N PHE A 125 -17.48 -7.76 -12.98
CA PHE A 125 -18.22 -8.99 -12.78
C PHE A 125 -18.64 -9.49 -14.16
N ASN A 126 -17.97 -10.55 -14.61
CA ASN A 126 -18.59 -11.82 -15.01
C ASN A 126 -17.51 -12.91 -15.03
#